data_AF-A0A0S7EPF3-F1
#
_entry.id   AF-A0A0S7EPF3-F1
#
_cell.length_a   1.000
_cell.length_b   1.000
_cell.length_c   1.000
_cell.angle_alpha   90.00
_cell.angle_beta   90.00
_cell.angle_gamma   90.00
#
_symmetry.space_group_name_H-M   'P 1'
#
loop_
_entity.id
_entity.type
_entity.pdbx_description
1 polymer ?
#
loop_
_entity_poly.entity_id
_entity_poly.type
_entity_poly.pdbx_seq_one_letter_code
_entity_poly.pdbx_strand_id
1 'polypeptide(L)'
;TPLTLKEAYVQKMVKVNNDSDRWSLISLSNNRGKNVELKFVDSLRRQFEFSVDSFQIKLDSLLLFYECSENPMSETFHPTIVGESVYGDFGEALDHLRHKIICTRNPEEIRGGGLLKYCHLLVRGFRPVSESEMKSLQRYMCSRFFIDFPDIGEQQRKLESYLQNHFVGLEDRKYDYLMTLHGVVNESTVCLM
;
A
#
# COMPACT_ATOMS: atom_id res chain seq x y z
N THR A 1 -14.23 -14.69 -25.38
CA THR A 1 -14.49 -13.25 -25.69
C THR A 1 -13.78 -12.38 -24.66
N PRO A 2 -13.51 -11.10 -24.93
CA PRO A 2 -12.94 -10.20 -23.92
C PRO A 2 -13.74 -10.15 -22.62
N LEU A 3 -15.08 -10.26 -22.71
CA LEU A 3 -15.97 -10.27 -21.56
C LEU A 3 -15.78 -11.50 -20.66
N THR A 4 -15.66 -12.69 -21.25
CA THR A 4 -15.44 -13.94 -20.50
C THR A 4 -14.07 -13.95 -19.82
N LEU A 5 -13.02 -13.40 -20.45
CA LEU A 5 -11.72 -13.24 -19.80
C LEU A 5 -11.78 -12.28 -18.61
N LYS A 6 -12.50 -11.17 -18.77
CA LYS A 6 -12.71 -10.20 -17.69
C LYS A 6 -13.39 -10.86 -16.48
N GLU A 7 -14.48 -11.59 -16.70
CA GLU A 7 -15.24 -12.27 -15.65
C GLU A 7 -14.44 -13.38 -14.95
N ALA A 8 -13.58 -14.09 -15.69
CA ALA A 8 -12.79 -15.19 -15.15
C ALA A 8 -11.54 -14.74 -14.37
N TYR A 9 -10.86 -13.67 -14.82
CA TYR A 9 -9.52 -13.33 -14.34
C TYR A 9 -9.39 -11.98 -13.65
N VAL A 10 -10.30 -11.04 -13.91
CA VAL A 10 -10.21 -9.68 -13.35
C VAL A 10 -11.00 -9.59 -12.06
N GLN A 11 -10.29 -9.43 -10.95
CA GLN A 11 -10.90 -9.32 -9.62
C GLN A 11 -11.45 -7.91 -9.36
N LYS A 12 -10.75 -6.88 -9.84
CA LYS A 12 -11.12 -5.49 -9.58
C LYS A 12 -10.73 -4.62 -10.76
N MET A 13 -11.62 -3.69 -11.13
CA MET A 13 -11.32 -2.61 -12.06
C MET A 13 -11.68 -1.27 -11.45
N VAL A 14 -10.82 -0.27 -11.64
CA VAL A 14 -11.05 1.10 -11.20
C VAL A 14 -10.71 2.05 -12.35
N LYS A 15 -11.56 3.05 -12.56
CA LYS A 15 -11.31 4.16 -13.48
C LYS A 15 -11.52 5.47 -12.74
N VAL A 16 -10.49 6.32 -12.71
CA VAL A 16 -10.54 7.65 -12.11
C VAL A 16 -10.20 8.68 -13.18
N ASN A 17 -11.06 9.68 -13.33
CA ASN A 17 -10.86 10.79 -14.25
C ASN A 17 -11.51 12.05 -13.67
N ASN A 18 -10.71 12.81 -12.92
CA ASN A 18 -11.08 14.12 -12.39
C ASN A 18 -9.91 15.09 -12.58
N ASP A 19 -10.06 16.35 -12.12
CA ASP A 19 -9.08 17.42 -12.38
C ASP A 19 -7.70 17.14 -11.75
N SER A 20 -7.63 16.41 -10.65
CA SER A 20 -6.38 16.10 -9.93
C SER A 20 -5.82 14.70 -10.19
N ASP A 21 -6.69 13.74 -10.53
CA ASP A 21 -6.34 12.33 -10.68
C ASP A 21 -6.93 11.76 -11.98
N ARG A 22 -6.04 11.24 -12.84
CA ARG A 22 -6.40 10.48 -14.03
C ARG A 22 -5.59 9.20 -14.12
N TRP A 23 -6.24 8.08 -13.82
CA TRP A 23 -5.61 6.76 -13.84
C TRP A 23 -6.64 5.63 -13.92
N SER A 24 -6.19 4.45 -14.32
CA SER A 24 -6.97 3.20 -14.29
C SER A 24 -6.19 2.09 -13.60
N LEU A 25 -6.90 1.10 -13.07
CA LEU A 25 -6.32 -0.08 -12.42
C LEU A 25 -7.11 -1.33 -12.78
N ILE A 26 -6.39 -2.39 -13.11
CA ILE A 26 -6.91 -3.74 -13.31
C ILE A 26 -6.15 -4.66 -12.35
N SER A 27 -6.87 -5.30 -11.44
CA SER A 27 -6.30 -6.24 -10.47
C SER A 27 -6.60 -7.68 -10.86
N LEU A 28 -5.57 -8.50 -10.89
CA LEU A 28 -5.62 -9.94 -11.09
C LEU A 28 -5.23 -10.62 -9.77
N SER A 29 -5.90 -11.69 -9.39
CA SER A 29 -5.55 -12.46 -8.19
C SER A 29 -5.27 -13.90 -8.53
N ASN A 30 -4.29 -14.49 -7.84
CA ASN A 30 -4.06 -15.93 -7.89
C ASN A 30 -4.88 -16.70 -6.83
N ASN A 31 -5.75 -16.01 -6.05
CA ASN A 31 -6.52 -16.57 -4.94
C ASN A 31 -5.67 -17.30 -3.88
N ARG A 32 -4.35 -17.01 -3.83
CA ARG A 32 -3.36 -17.56 -2.90
C ARG A 32 -2.56 -16.43 -2.23
N GLY A 33 -3.20 -15.29 -2.04
CA GLY A 33 -2.61 -14.13 -1.35
C GLY A 33 -1.64 -13.29 -2.17
N LYS A 34 -1.50 -13.53 -3.49
CA LYS A 34 -0.74 -12.64 -4.37
C LYS A 34 -1.64 -12.06 -5.45
N ASN A 35 -1.55 -10.75 -5.60
CA ASN A 35 -2.29 -9.99 -6.60
C ASN A 35 -1.29 -9.30 -7.53
N VAL A 36 -1.63 -9.23 -8.81
CA VAL A 36 -0.93 -8.42 -9.81
C VAL A 36 -1.83 -7.27 -10.18
N GLU A 37 -1.41 -6.04 -9.88
CA GLU A 37 -2.15 -4.84 -10.21
C GLU A 37 -1.49 -4.13 -11.39
N LEU A 38 -2.23 -4.02 -12.49
CA LEU A 38 -1.85 -3.24 -13.65
C LEU A 38 -2.45 -1.85 -13.50
N LYS A 39 -1.61 -0.87 -13.11
CA LYS A 39 -2.02 0.51 -12.89
C LYS A 39 -1.47 1.40 -14.00
N PHE A 40 -2.35 2.14 -14.66
CA PHE A 40 -2.02 3.05 -15.76
C PHE A 40 -2.27 4.47 -15.27
N VAL A 41 -1.21 5.27 -15.14
CA VAL A 41 -1.26 6.61 -14.53
C VAL A 41 -0.93 7.67 -15.57
N ASP A 42 -1.86 8.62 -15.76
CA ASP A 42 -1.60 9.89 -16.45
C ASP A 42 -1.23 10.96 -15.40
N SER A 43 -2.12 11.16 -14.42
CA SER A 43 -1.86 11.98 -13.24
C SER A 43 -2.35 11.29 -11.97
N LEU A 44 -1.57 11.38 -10.89
CA LEU A 44 -1.92 10.82 -9.60
C LEU A 44 -1.36 11.71 -8.50
N ARG A 45 -2.26 12.31 -7.72
CA ARG A 45 -1.90 13.17 -6.60
C ARG A 45 -1.27 12.36 -5.47
N ARG A 46 -1.85 11.20 -5.15
CA ARG A 46 -1.50 10.39 -3.98
C ARG A 46 -0.74 9.14 -4.41
N GLN A 47 0.59 9.18 -4.31
CA GLN A 47 1.45 8.11 -4.82
C GLN A 47 2.02 7.20 -3.73
N PHE A 48 1.94 7.58 -2.46
CA PHE A 48 2.39 6.79 -1.32
C PHE A 48 1.53 7.07 -0.08
N GLU A 49 1.63 6.21 0.93
CA GLU A 49 1.03 6.43 2.24
C GLU A 49 2.11 6.63 3.32
N PHE A 50 3.14 5.78 3.29
CA PHE A 50 4.31 5.86 4.15
C PHE A 50 5.59 5.77 3.31
N SER A 51 6.68 6.35 3.81
CA SER A 51 7.99 6.30 3.13
C SER A 51 8.45 4.87 2.77
N VAL A 52 8.06 3.87 3.55
CA VAL A 52 8.44 2.47 3.34
C VAL A 52 7.74 1.80 2.14
N ASP A 53 6.74 2.47 1.56
CA ASP A 53 5.97 2.01 0.39
C ASP A 53 6.03 2.97 -0.79
N SER A 54 6.92 3.96 -0.76
CA SER A 54 7.03 4.99 -1.79
C SER A 54 8.05 4.68 -2.90
N PHE A 55 8.60 3.47 -2.95
CA PHE A 55 9.62 3.12 -3.94
C PHE A 55 8.99 2.73 -5.28
N GLN A 56 9.53 3.29 -6.36
CA GLN A 56 9.22 2.92 -7.74
C GLN A 56 10.52 2.56 -8.47
N ILE A 57 10.53 1.42 -9.15
CA ILE A 57 11.70 0.94 -9.90
C ILE A 57 11.37 1.03 -11.39
N LYS A 58 12.18 1.78 -12.15
CA LYS A 58 12.02 1.89 -13.61
C LYS A 58 12.52 0.61 -14.26
N LEU A 59 11.64 -0.03 -15.03
CA LEU A 59 11.92 -1.34 -15.63
C LEU A 59 12.40 -1.24 -17.08
N ASP A 60 12.37 -0.08 -17.70
CA ASP A 60 12.68 0.16 -19.12
C ASP A 60 14.04 -0.44 -19.52
N SER A 61 15.09 -0.15 -18.74
CA SER A 61 16.45 -0.67 -18.99
C SER A 61 16.54 -2.19 -18.81
N LEU A 62 15.74 -2.76 -17.91
CA LEU A 62 15.68 -4.21 -17.71
C LEU A 62 14.99 -4.90 -18.89
N LEU A 63 13.87 -4.34 -19.35
CA LEU A 63 13.11 -4.86 -20.48
C LEU A 63 13.94 -4.78 -21.76
N LEU A 64 14.59 -3.64 -22.03
CA LEU A 64 15.48 -3.48 -23.18
C LEU A 64 16.65 -4.47 -23.15
N PHE A 65 17.22 -4.73 -21.97
CA PHE A 65 18.28 -5.74 -21.84
C PHE A 65 17.79 -7.12 -22.27
N TYR A 66 16.59 -7.54 -21.85
CA TYR A 66 16.03 -8.82 -22.27
C TYR A 66 15.65 -8.89 -23.75
N GLU A 67 15.30 -7.76 -24.37
CA GLU A 67 15.02 -7.70 -25.81
C GLU A 67 16.29 -7.80 -26.66
N CYS A 68 17.42 -7.28 -26.17
CA CYS A 68 18.65 -7.16 -26.97
C CYS A 68 19.77 -8.15 -26.60
N SER A 69 19.77 -8.71 -25.38
CA SER A 69 20.85 -9.60 -24.92
C SER A 69 20.50 -11.07 -25.10
N GLU A 70 21.33 -11.80 -25.84
CA GLU A 70 21.28 -13.26 -25.91
C GLU A 70 21.92 -13.92 -24.68
N ASN A 71 22.79 -13.18 -23.96
CA ASN A 71 23.47 -13.67 -22.78
C ASN A 71 22.65 -13.42 -21.50
N PRO A 72 22.64 -14.37 -20.55
CA PRO A 72 21.99 -14.18 -19.27
C PRO A 72 22.70 -13.10 -18.45
N MET A 73 21.94 -12.48 -17.55
CA MET A 73 22.48 -11.48 -16.62
C MET A 73 23.46 -12.11 -15.63
N SER A 74 24.51 -11.38 -15.28
CA SER A 74 25.48 -11.74 -14.23
C SER A 74 25.93 -10.51 -13.44
N GLU A 75 26.67 -10.71 -12.35
CA GLU A 75 27.17 -9.62 -11.50
C GLU A 75 28.02 -8.60 -12.26
N THR A 76 28.75 -9.03 -13.29
CA THR A 76 29.57 -8.15 -14.14
C THR A 76 28.88 -7.76 -15.45
N PHE A 77 27.67 -8.26 -15.71
CA PHE A 77 26.93 -8.05 -16.94
C PHE A 77 25.44 -7.91 -16.65
N HIS A 78 25.03 -6.71 -16.30
CA HIS A 78 23.64 -6.35 -16.03
C HIS A 78 23.37 -4.90 -16.44
N PRO A 79 22.11 -4.55 -16.77
CA PRO A 79 21.76 -3.16 -17.03
C PRO A 79 21.85 -2.34 -15.73
N THR A 80 22.03 -1.03 -15.88
CA THR A 80 21.83 -0.08 -14.79
C THR A 80 20.33 0.11 -14.57
N ILE A 81 19.87 0.01 -13.33
CA ILE A 81 18.47 0.17 -12.92
C ILE A 81 18.32 1.43 -12.08
N VAL A 82 17.26 2.19 -12.33
CA VAL A 82 16.95 3.41 -11.59
C VAL A 82 15.78 3.16 -10.65
N GLY A 83 16.01 3.41 -9.35
CA GLY A 83 14.97 3.45 -8.33
C GLY A 83 14.71 4.88 -7.89
N GLU A 84 13.44 5.22 -7.67
CA GLU A 84 12.98 6.53 -7.23
C GLU A 84 12.08 6.37 -6.00
N SER A 85 12.00 7.41 -5.17
CA SER A 85 11.11 7.45 -4.02
C SER A 85 10.15 8.62 -4.17
N VAL A 86 8.86 8.33 -4.29
CA VAL A 86 7.82 9.37 -4.40
C VAL A 86 7.48 10.03 -3.05
N TYR A 87 8.15 9.60 -1.97
CA TYR A 87 8.19 10.29 -0.69
C TYR A 87 9.06 11.56 -0.74
N GLY A 88 9.97 11.66 -1.71
CA GLY A 88 10.94 12.74 -1.86
C GLY A 88 12.36 12.20 -1.85
N ASP A 89 13.04 12.28 -0.70
CA ASP A 89 14.43 11.80 -0.58
C ASP A 89 14.49 10.26 -0.58
N PHE A 90 15.25 9.70 -1.53
CA PHE A 90 15.41 8.26 -1.66
C PHE A 90 16.24 7.65 -0.52
N GLY A 91 17.30 8.33 -0.10
CA GLY A 91 18.19 7.87 0.96
C GLY A 91 17.48 7.79 2.31
N GLU A 92 16.69 8.82 2.63
CA GLU A 92 15.86 8.89 3.83
C GLU A 92 14.78 7.81 3.84
N ALA A 93 14.03 7.64 2.74
CA ALA A 93 13.04 6.57 2.65
C ALA A 93 13.69 5.19 2.79
N LEU A 94 14.87 4.99 2.20
CA LEU A 94 15.64 3.75 2.31
C LEU A 94 16.13 3.50 3.74
N ASP A 95 16.53 4.56 4.45
CA ASP A 95 16.88 4.49 5.86
C ASP A 95 15.68 4.08 6.72
N HIS A 96 14.52 4.69 6.49
CA HIS A 96 13.28 4.29 7.14
C HIS A 96 12.95 2.81 6.89
N LEU A 97 13.12 2.31 5.65
CA LEU A 97 12.89 0.91 5.34
C LEU A 97 13.87 -0.03 6.09
N ARG A 98 15.16 0.33 6.16
CA ARG A 98 16.20 -0.45 6.85
C ARG A 98 15.99 -0.50 8.36
N HIS A 99 15.60 0.63 8.96
CA HIS A 99 15.41 0.76 10.40
C HIS A 99 13.97 0.55 10.86
N LYS A 100 13.08 0.12 9.94
CA LYS A 100 11.66 -0.13 10.18
C LYS A 100 10.93 1.07 10.81
N ILE A 101 11.08 2.24 10.20
CA ILE A 101 10.45 3.48 10.65
C ILE A 101 9.14 3.73 9.89
N ILE A 102 8.10 4.12 10.61
CA ILE A 102 6.83 4.61 10.06
C ILE A 102 6.89 6.13 10.01
N CYS A 103 6.93 6.66 8.79
CA CYS A 103 6.94 8.10 8.54
C CYS A 103 6.11 8.43 7.29
N THR A 104 5.39 9.54 7.33
CA THR A 104 4.65 10.13 6.21
C THR A 104 4.85 11.65 6.22
N ARG A 105 4.86 12.29 5.06
CA ARG A 105 4.93 13.76 4.92
C ARG A 105 3.59 14.40 4.58
N ASN A 106 2.62 13.58 4.17
CA ASN A 106 1.32 14.02 3.66
C ASN A 106 0.18 13.32 4.40
N PRO A 107 0.06 13.52 5.73
CA PRO A 107 -0.97 12.88 6.52
C PRO A 107 -2.38 13.18 5.98
N GLU A 108 -2.62 14.36 5.43
CA GLU A 108 -3.87 14.79 4.80
C GLU A 108 -4.27 13.99 3.55
N GLU A 109 -3.33 13.27 2.95
CA GLU A 109 -3.55 12.45 1.76
C GLU A 109 -3.86 10.99 2.10
N ILE A 110 -3.71 10.59 3.36
CA ILE A 110 -4.07 9.24 3.81
C ILE A 110 -5.59 9.07 3.74
N ARG A 111 -6.03 7.94 3.16
CA ARG A 111 -7.43 7.47 3.14
C ARG A 111 -7.65 6.45 4.25
N GLY A 112 -8.88 5.98 4.44
CA GLY A 112 -9.23 5.02 5.49
C GLY A 112 -8.38 3.74 5.48
N GLY A 113 -7.94 3.29 4.31
CA GLY A 113 -7.02 2.15 4.20
C GLY A 113 -5.68 2.32 4.91
N GLY A 114 -5.24 3.56 5.14
CA GLY A 114 -3.99 3.87 5.83
C GLY A 114 -3.97 3.41 7.29
N LEU A 115 -5.12 3.41 7.98
CA LEU A 115 -5.21 2.86 9.34
C LEU A 115 -4.85 1.37 9.37
N LEU A 116 -5.39 0.60 8.41
CA LEU A 116 -5.14 -0.84 8.30
C LEU A 116 -3.66 -1.09 7.98
N LYS A 117 -3.09 -0.32 7.04
CA LYS A 117 -1.68 -0.40 6.69
C LYS A 117 -0.76 -0.03 7.85
N TYR A 118 -1.10 1.02 8.60
CA TYR A 118 -0.38 1.43 9.80
C TYR A 118 -0.33 0.30 10.84
N CYS A 119 -1.48 -0.30 11.18
CA CYS A 119 -1.53 -1.41 12.13
C CYS A 119 -0.75 -2.64 11.63
N HIS A 120 -0.74 -2.87 10.30
CA HIS A 120 0.05 -3.92 9.69
C HIS A 120 1.56 -3.66 9.79
N LEU A 121 2.00 -2.39 9.65
CA LEU A 121 3.40 -2.02 9.87
C LEU A 121 3.81 -2.27 11.33
N LEU A 122 2.96 -1.91 12.31
CA LEU A 122 3.22 -2.14 13.72
C LEU A 122 3.47 -3.62 14.05
N VAL A 123 2.60 -4.54 13.61
CA VAL A 123 2.79 -5.98 13.86
C VAL A 123 4.01 -6.58 13.15
N ARG A 124 4.56 -5.88 12.14
CA ARG A 124 5.82 -6.25 11.48
C ARG A 124 7.06 -5.66 12.17
N GLY A 125 6.85 -4.99 13.31
CA GLY A 125 7.89 -4.40 14.14
C GLY A 125 8.37 -3.03 13.66
N PHE A 126 7.59 -2.35 12.80
CA PHE A 126 7.88 -0.97 12.47
C PHE A 126 7.45 -0.04 13.61
N ARG A 127 8.16 1.07 13.77
CA ARG A 127 7.94 2.04 14.85
C ARG A 127 7.79 3.44 14.30
N PRO A 128 6.94 4.29 14.89
CA PRO A 128 6.86 5.69 14.51
C PRO A 128 8.20 6.41 14.69
N VAL A 129 8.49 7.37 13.81
CA VAL A 129 9.65 8.27 13.98
C VAL A 129 9.54 9.13 15.24
N SER A 130 8.30 9.52 15.59
CA SER A 130 7.98 10.36 16.75
C SER A 130 6.65 9.93 17.37
N GLU A 131 6.64 9.67 18.68
CA GLU A 131 5.42 9.26 19.40
C GLU A 131 4.35 10.37 19.41
N SER A 132 4.76 11.64 19.54
CA SER A 132 3.84 12.77 19.62
C SER A 132 3.15 13.03 18.28
N GLU A 133 3.90 13.02 17.19
CA GLU A 133 3.38 13.16 15.83
C GLU A 133 2.49 11.97 15.47
N MET A 134 2.89 10.76 15.89
CA MET A 134 2.12 9.55 15.61
C MET A 134 0.76 9.55 16.29
N LYS A 135 0.61 10.06 17.52
CA LYS A 135 -0.72 10.18 18.15
C LYS A 135 -1.67 11.08 17.36
N SER A 136 -1.15 12.16 16.77
CA SER A 136 -1.95 13.02 15.88
C SER A 136 -2.32 12.30 14.58
N LEU A 137 -1.38 11.53 14.01
CA LEU A 137 -1.63 10.73 12.80
C LEU A 137 -2.64 9.60 13.04
N GLN A 138 -2.58 8.90 14.17
CA GLN A 138 -3.54 7.86 14.53
C GLN A 138 -4.96 8.41 14.60
N ARG A 139 -5.16 9.55 15.29
CA ARG A 139 -6.46 10.24 15.33
C ARG A 139 -6.97 10.56 13.93
N TYR A 140 -6.12 11.10 13.06
CA TYR A 140 -6.47 11.38 11.67
C TYR A 140 -6.87 10.11 10.92
N MET A 141 -6.08 9.04 11.01
CA MET A 141 -6.34 7.76 10.35
C MET A 141 -7.64 7.11 10.83
N CYS A 142 -7.92 7.15 12.14
CA CYS A 142 -9.20 6.70 12.71
C CYS A 142 -10.36 7.51 12.15
N SER A 143 -10.32 8.84 12.25
CA SER A 143 -11.38 9.70 11.69
C SER A 143 -11.59 9.45 10.20
N ARG A 144 -10.52 9.35 9.43
CA ARG A 144 -10.58 9.08 7.98
C ARG A 144 -11.15 7.70 7.67
N PHE A 145 -10.85 6.69 8.47
CA PHE A 145 -11.39 5.34 8.31
C PHE A 145 -12.91 5.33 8.40
N PHE A 146 -13.47 5.93 9.45
CA PHE A 146 -14.93 5.99 9.63
C PHE A 146 -15.64 6.90 8.62
N ILE A 147 -14.98 7.97 8.15
CA ILE A 147 -15.49 8.81 7.05
C ILE A 147 -15.54 8.02 5.73
N ASP A 148 -14.50 7.26 5.42
CA ASP A 148 -14.42 6.51 4.17
C ASP A 148 -15.24 5.20 4.21
N PHE A 149 -15.53 4.66 5.40
CA PHE A 149 -16.31 3.43 5.64
C PHE A 149 -17.35 3.64 6.77
N PRO A 150 -18.43 4.40 6.53
CA PRO A 150 -19.39 4.76 7.58
C PRO A 150 -20.30 3.60 8.02
N ASP A 151 -20.52 2.61 7.16
CA ASP A 151 -21.37 1.45 7.45
C ASP A 151 -20.60 0.28 8.06
N ILE A 152 -21.17 -0.38 9.06
CA ILE A 152 -20.53 -1.52 9.75
C ILE A 152 -20.33 -2.72 8.81
N GLY A 153 -21.25 -2.95 7.86
CA GLY A 153 -21.11 -3.99 6.85
C GLY A 153 -20.01 -3.69 5.83
N GLU A 154 -19.77 -2.41 5.51
CA GLU A 154 -18.59 -1.98 4.74
C GLU A 154 -17.29 -2.18 5.51
N GLN A 155 -17.26 -1.80 6.79
CA GLN A 155 -16.09 -1.99 7.65
C GLN A 155 -15.72 -3.47 7.78
N GLN A 156 -16.71 -4.35 8.04
CA GLN A 156 -16.51 -5.79 8.12
C GLN A 156 -15.93 -6.35 6.81
N ARG A 157 -16.58 -6.08 5.67
CA ARG A 157 -16.09 -6.55 4.35
C ARG A 157 -14.68 -6.05 4.05
N LYS A 158 -14.38 -4.80 4.43
CA LYS A 158 -13.06 -4.20 4.22
C LYS A 158 -11.99 -4.91 5.05
N LEU A 159 -12.29 -5.21 6.31
CA LEU A 159 -11.38 -5.91 7.22
C LEU A 159 -11.17 -7.37 6.81
N GLU A 160 -12.24 -8.09 6.49
CA GLU A 160 -12.18 -9.48 5.99
C GLU A 160 -11.32 -9.57 4.72
N SER A 161 -11.57 -8.67 3.76
CA SER A 161 -10.78 -8.59 2.54
C SER A 161 -9.30 -8.26 2.83
N TYR A 162 -9.02 -7.37 3.79
CA TYR A 162 -7.65 -7.04 4.18
C TYR A 162 -6.93 -8.27 4.78
N LEU A 163 -7.58 -8.98 5.70
CA LEU A 163 -7.04 -10.21 6.31
C LEU A 163 -6.78 -11.29 5.27
N GLN A 164 -7.72 -11.52 4.34
CA GLN A 164 -7.57 -12.50 3.28
C GLN A 164 -6.44 -12.16 2.31
N ASN A 165 -6.19 -10.87 2.04
CA ASN A 165 -5.15 -10.45 1.10
C ASN A 165 -3.75 -10.43 1.74
N HIS A 166 -3.64 -10.12 3.03
CA HIS A 166 -2.34 -9.84 3.67
C HIS A 166 -1.84 -10.92 4.63
N PHE A 167 -2.71 -11.85 5.07
CA PHE A 167 -2.36 -12.84 6.10
C PHE A 167 -2.50 -14.30 5.62
N VAL A 168 -2.44 -14.55 4.30
CA VAL A 168 -2.41 -15.92 3.77
C VAL A 168 -1.16 -16.64 4.27
N GLY A 169 -1.36 -17.75 5.00
CA GLY A 169 -0.25 -18.51 5.61
C GLY A 169 0.33 -17.89 6.89
N LEU A 170 -0.32 -16.84 7.43
CA LEU A 170 0.08 -16.14 8.66
C LEU A 170 -1.10 -16.06 9.65
N GLU A 171 -1.85 -17.15 9.81
CA GLU A 171 -3.07 -17.21 10.63
C GLU A 171 -2.83 -16.76 12.08
N ASP A 172 -1.73 -17.19 12.68
CA ASP A 172 -1.36 -16.81 14.06
C ASP A 172 -1.18 -15.30 14.24
N ARG A 173 -0.80 -14.58 13.16
CA ARG A 173 -0.60 -13.12 13.19
C ARG A 173 -1.88 -12.33 12.99
N LYS A 174 -2.98 -12.96 12.55
CA LYS A 174 -4.26 -12.26 12.40
C LYS A 174 -4.76 -11.73 13.74
N TYR A 175 -4.60 -12.53 14.80
CA TYR A 175 -4.98 -12.11 16.15
C TYR A 175 -4.17 -10.88 16.60
N ASP A 176 -2.85 -10.92 16.49
CA ASP A 176 -1.98 -9.80 16.86
C ASP A 176 -2.33 -8.52 16.09
N TYR A 177 -2.63 -8.65 14.79
CA TYR A 177 -3.08 -7.53 13.96
C TYR A 177 -4.42 -6.96 14.41
N LEU A 178 -5.40 -7.82 14.69
CA LEU A 178 -6.71 -7.38 15.17
C LEU A 178 -6.62 -6.72 16.55
N MET A 179 -5.80 -7.26 17.46
CA MET A 179 -5.56 -6.65 18.77
C MET A 179 -4.84 -5.31 18.65
N THR A 180 -3.89 -5.18 17.72
CA THR A 180 -3.22 -3.91 17.42
C THR A 180 -4.21 -2.89 16.87
N LEU A 181 -5.03 -3.27 15.90
CA LEU A 181 -6.06 -2.41 15.33
C LEU A 181 -7.07 -1.96 16.39
N HIS A 182 -7.55 -2.90 17.22
CA HIS A 182 -8.44 -2.61 18.34
C HIS A 182 -7.80 -1.60 19.32
N GLY A 183 -6.54 -1.81 19.70
CA GLY A 183 -5.80 -0.88 20.57
C GLY A 183 -5.72 0.54 20.01
N VAL A 184 -5.32 0.67 18.74
CA VAL A 184 -5.23 1.98 18.07
C VAL A 184 -6.60 2.66 17.99
N VAL A 185 -7.66 1.93 17.61
CA VAL A 185 -9.02 2.48 17.53
C VAL A 185 -9.52 2.91 18.91
N ASN A 186 -9.30 2.09 19.94
CA ASN A 186 -9.72 2.39 21.32
C ASN A 186 -9.00 3.62 21.90
N GLU A 187 -7.72 3.82 21.58
CA GLU A 187 -6.92 4.94 22.10
C GLU A 187 -7.10 6.25 21.31
N SER A 188 -7.40 6.15 20.01
CA SER A 188 -7.33 7.31 19.09
C SER A 188 -8.67 7.72 18.46
N THR A 189 -9.76 7.00 18.71
CA THR A 189 -11.08 7.46 18.29
C THR A 189 -11.56 8.58 19.22
N VAL A 190 -11.86 9.75 18.65
CA VAL A 190 -12.40 10.89 19.41
C VAL A 190 -13.89 10.66 19.62
N CYS A 191 -14.41 10.99 20.82
CA CYS A 191 -15.77 10.69 21.33
C CYS A 191 -16.97 11.22 20.52
N LEU A 192 -16.78 11.68 19.29
CA LEU A 192 -17.81 12.24 18.40
C LEU A 192 -18.24 11.26 17.29
N MET A 193 -17.82 9.99 17.35
CA MET A 193 -18.27 8.93 16.45
C MET A 193 -18.82 7.73 17.23
#